data_AF-A0A819KB55-F1
#
_entry.id   AF-A0A819KB55-F1
#
_cell.length_a   1.000
_cell.length_b   1.000
_cell.length_c   1.000
_cell.angle_alpha   90.00
_cell.angle_beta   90.00
_cell.angle_gamma   90.00
#
_symmetry.space_group_name_H-M   'P 1'
#
loop_
_entity.id
_entity.type
_entity.pdbx_description
1 polymer ?
#
loop_
_entity_poly.entity_id
_entity_poly.type
_entity_poly.pdbx_seq_one_letter_code
_entity_poly.pdbx_strand_id
1 'polypeptide(L)'
;MNSAFFENFIEDGKTVKQFCSTEVEPMARESDNIHIIALAKAAAVPLRVIYMDRSEYSLLTTHDFSATDDDNKNTFKPMITMLYRPGHYDLLYEH
;
A
#
# COMPACT_ATOMS: atom_id res chain seq x y z
N MET A 1 -4.04 7.87 -15.47
CA MET A 1 -5.40 7.28 -15.46
C MET A 1 -5.48 6.38 -14.24
N ASN A 2 -6.10 6.87 -13.17
CA ASN A 2 -6.51 6.12 -11.96
C ASN A 2 -7.23 7.03 -10.94
N SER A 3 -7.56 8.29 -11.32
CA SER A 3 -8.10 9.29 -10.38
C SER A 3 -9.43 8.86 -9.77
N ALA A 4 -10.34 8.28 -10.58
CA ALA A 4 -11.65 7.86 -10.11
C ALA A 4 -11.61 6.76 -9.04
N PHE A 5 -10.57 5.92 -9.01
CA PHE A 5 -10.42 4.90 -7.97
C PHE A 5 -9.97 5.52 -6.64
N PHE A 6 -9.00 6.44 -6.70
CA PHE A 6 -8.41 7.06 -5.51
C PHE A 6 -9.25 8.19 -4.90
N GLU A 7 -10.20 8.76 -5.64
CA GLU A 7 -11.12 9.80 -5.14
C GLU A 7 -11.88 9.39 -3.87
N ASN A 8 -12.26 8.11 -3.75
CA ASN A 8 -12.98 7.61 -2.58
C ASN A 8 -12.09 7.39 -1.34
N PHE A 9 -10.77 7.46 -1.50
CA PHE A 9 -9.79 7.25 -0.44
C PHE A 9 -9.11 8.56 0.00
N ILE A 10 -9.46 9.69 -0.62
CA ILE A 10 -8.94 11.01 -0.27
C ILE A 10 -9.89 11.67 0.73
N GLU A 11 -9.41 11.88 1.96
CA GLU A 11 -10.13 12.64 2.97
C GLU A 11 -10.19 14.14 2.63
N ASP A 12 -11.15 14.88 3.23
CA ASP A 12 -11.38 16.33 3.06
C ASP A 12 -11.90 16.82 1.68
N GLY A 13 -12.36 15.94 0.80
CA GLY A 13 -12.96 16.37 -0.48
C GLY A 13 -11.98 17.05 -1.44
N LYS A 14 -10.68 16.81 -1.26
CA LYS A 14 -9.62 17.29 -2.16
C LYS A 14 -9.65 16.48 -3.46
N THR A 15 -9.34 17.14 -4.57
CA THR A 15 -9.14 16.43 -5.85
C THR A 15 -7.85 15.61 -5.82
N VAL A 16 -7.76 14.54 -6.62
CA VAL A 16 -6.55 13.69 -6.72
C VAL A 16 -5.30 14.50 -7.02
N LYS A 17 -5.41 15.54 -7.85
CA LYS A 17 -4.28 16.42 -8.18
C LYS A 17 -3.82 17.25 -6.98
N GLN A 18 -4.76 17.74 -6.17
CA GLN A 18 -4.44 18.47 -4.94
C GLN A 18 -3.82 17.54 -3.91
N PHE A 19 -4.35 16.32 -3.74
CA PHE A 19 -3.76 15.31 -2.87
C PHE A 19 -2.33 14.98 -3.30
N CYS A 20 -2.09 14.74 -4.60
CA CYS A 20 -0.73 14.54 -5.11
C CYS A 20 0.19 15.70 -4.74
N SER A 21 -0.23 16.95 -4.94
CA SER A 21 0.67 18.08 -4.74
C SER A 21 0.95 18.44 -3.27
N THR A 22 0.03 18.10 -2.36
CA THR A 22 0.19 18.42 -0.93
C THR A 22 0.65 17.23 -0.08
N GLU A 23 0.32 16.00 -0.48
CA GLU A 23 0.56 14.78 0.30
C GLU A 23 1.66 13.89 -0.32
N VAL A 24 1.81 13.90 -1.65
CA VAL A 24 2.70 12.95 -2.37
C VAL A 24 3.99 13.60 -2.86
N GLU A 25 3.92 14.80 -3.45
CA GLU A 25 5.06 15.53 -4.00
C GLU A 25 5.99 16.16 -2.94
N PRO A 26 5.51 16.63 -1.77
CA PRO A 26 6.38 17.21 -0.75
C PRO A 26 7.24 16.15 -0.06
N MET A 27 8.55 16.38 -0.04
CA MET A 27 9.47 15.53 0.72
C MET A 27 9.22 15.66 2.23
N ALA A 28 9.37 14.55 2.96
CA ALA A 28 9.14 14.42 4.41
C ALA A 28 7.67 14.40 4.89
N ARG A 29 6.71 14.12 4.01
CA ARG A 29 5.34 13.71 4.40
C ARG A 29 5.29 12.21 4.72
N GLU A 30 4.57 11.86 5.80
CA GLU A 30 4.36 10.46 6.16
C GLU A 30 3.57 9.74 5.06
N SER A 31 4.10 8.61 4.59
CA SER A 31 3.44 7.80 3.57
C SER A 31 2.44 6.84 4.22
N ASP A 32 1.15 7.03 3.97
CA ASP A 32 0.11 6.05 4.30
C ASP A 32 0.03 4.90 3.26
N ASN A 33 -0.77 3.88 3.56
CA ASN A 33 -1.06 2.68 2.77
C ASN A 33 -1.31 2.98 1.28
N ILE A 34 -2.03 4.07 0.99
CA ILE A 34 -2.39 4.47 -0.38
C ILE A 34 -1.13 4.72 -1.22
N HIS A 35 -0.10 5.36 -0.66
CA HIS A 35 1.13 5.68 -1.38
C HIS A 35 1.90 4.42 -1.76
N ILE A 36 1.98 3.47 -0.84
CA ILE A 36 2.71 2.22 -1.03
C ILE A 36 2.01 1.36 -2.09
N ILE A 37 0.69 1.26 -2.03
CA ILE A 37 -0.10 0.53 -3.02
C ILE A 37 0.00 1.19 -4.39
N ALA A 38 -0.08 2.52 -4.46
CA ALA A 38 0.04 3.25 -5.71
C ALA A 38 1.42 3.08 -6.35
N LEU A 39 2.49 3.12 -5.55
CA LEU A 39 3.85 2.89 -6.02
C LEU A 39 4.05 1.44 -6.51
N ALA A 40 3.58 0.45 -5.75
CA ALA A 40 3.67 -0.96 -6.15
C ALA A 40 2.95 -1.23 -7.48
N LYS A 41 1.75 -0.66 -7.66
CA LYS A 41 1.01 -0.72 -8.92
C LYS A 41 1.72 0.02 -10.06
N ALA A 42 2.24 1.22 -9.80
CA ALA A 42 2.96 2.00 -10.82
C ALA A 42 4.26 1.32 -11.26
N ALA A 43 4.97 0.67 -10.34
CA ALA A 43 6.17 -0.09 -10.60
C ALA A 43 5.90 -1.50 -11.16
N ALA A 44 4.63 -1.94 -11.19
CA ALA A 44 4.23 -3.31 -11.53
C ALA A 44 4.98 -4.37 -10.71
N VAL A 45 5.10 -4.15 -9.40
CA VAL A 45 5.79 -5.05 -8.47
C VAL A 45 4.77 -5.65 -7.49
N PRO A 46 4.72 -6.98 -7.31
CA PRO A 46 3.83 -7.61 -6.34
C PRO A 46 4.34 -7.35 -4.92
N LEU A 47 3.45 -6.83 -4.07
CA LEU A 47 3.76 -6.38 -2.71
C LEU A 47 2.86 -7.09 -1.69
N ARG A 48 3.44 -7.61 -0.62
CA ARG A 48 2.72 -8.07 0.57
C ARG A 48 2.92 -7.10 1.73
N VAL A 49 1.84 -6.67 2.36
CA VAL A 49 1.86 -5.87 3.59
C VAL A 49 1.31 -6.71 4.74
N ILE A 50 2.11 -6.90 5.77
CA ILE A 50 1.76 -7.62 6.99
C ILE A 50 1.48 -6.59 8.07
N TYR A 51 0.27 -6.61 8.63
CA TYR A 51 -0.13 -5.72 9.72
C TYR A 51 0.20 -6.38 11.04
N MET A 52 1.06 -5.71 11.82
CA MET A 52 1.33 -6.10 13.19
C MET A 52 0.38 -5.34 14.11
N ASP A 53 -0.79 -5.91 14.35
CA ASP A 53 -1.72 -5.39 15.35
C ASP A 53 -1.60 -6.15 16.68
N ARG A 54 -2.24 -5.61 17.72
CA ARG A 54 -2.36 -6.27 19.03
C ARG A 54 -3.63 -7.14 19.09
N SER A 55 -4.11 -7.67 17.97
CA SER A 55 -5.28 -8.54 18.03
C SER A 55 -4.95 -9.78 18.87
N GLU A 56 -5.92 -10.23 19.67
CA GLU A 56 -5.77 -11.39 20.56
C GLU A 56 -5.65 -12.72 19.78
N TYR A 57 -5.78 -12.67 18.46
CA TYR A 57 -5.67 -13.82 17.57
C TYR A 57 -4.24 -13.93 17.04
N SER A 58 -3.67 -15.11 17.11
CA SER A 58 -2.31 -15.46 16.63
C SER A 58 -2.14 -15.41 15.10
N LEU A 59 -3.08 -14.80 14.37
CA LEU A 59 -3.08 -14.72 12.92
C LEU A 59 -2.67 -13.31 12.49
N LEU A 60 -1.49 -13.20 11.88
CA LEU A 60 -1.04 -11.96 11.27
C LEU A 60 -1.97 -11.58 10.11
N THR A 61 -2.45 -10.33 10.10
CA THR A 61 -3.27 -9.84 8.99
C THR A 61 -2.37 -9.52 7.80
N THR A 62 -2.55 -10.20 6.67
CA THR A 62 -1.74 -10.02 5.46
C THR A 62 -2.58 -9.49 4.30
N HIS A 63 -2.10 -8.46 3.63
CA HIS A 63 -2.69 -7.89 2.42
C HIS A 63 -1.74 -8.06 1.24
N ASP A 64 -2.23 -8.71 0.19
CA ASP A 64 -1.49 -9.00 -1.03
C ASP A 64 -1.96 -8.08 -2.16
N PHE A 65 -1.02 -7.35 -2.74
CA PHE A 65 -1.23 -6.42 -3.85
C PHE A 65 -0.51 -6.94 -5.09
N SER A 66 -1.29 -7.39 -6.08
CA SER A 66 -0.76 -7.86 -7.36
C SER A 66 -0.18 -6.72 -8.19
N ALA A 67 0.85 -7.04 -9.00
CA ALA A 67 1.46 -6.12 -9.95
C ALA A 67 0.51 -5.72 -11.10
N THR A 68 -0.48 -6.56 -11.39
CA THR A 68 -1.46 -6.43 -12.47
C THR A 68 -2.86 -6.56 -11.92
N ASP A 69 -3.85 -5.97 -12.59
CA ASP A 69 -5.28 -6.12 -12.22
C ASP A 69 -5.83 -7.55 -12.46
N ASP A 70 -4.96 -8.49 -12.86
CA ASP A 70 -5.26 -9.92 -12.87
C ASP A 70 -5.29 -10.44 -11.43
N ASP A 71 -6.49 -10.51 -10.87
CA ASP A 71 -6.81 -10.93 -9.49
C ASP A 71 -6.65 -12.45 -9.28
N ASN A 72 -5.77 -13.10 -10.06
CA ASN A 72 -5.53 -14.53 -9.96
C ASN A 72 -4.64 -14.83 -8.75
N LYS A 73 -5.27 -14.81 -7.57
CA LYS A 73 -4.66 -15.04 -6.25
C LYS A 73 -3.94 -16.39 -6.13
N ASN A 74 -4.21 -17.33 -7.03
CA ASN A 74 -3.60 -18.66 -7.00
C ASN A 74 -2.11 -18.66 -7.41
N THR A 75 -1.60 -17.54 -7.96
CA THR A 75 -0.19 -17.41 -8.40
C THR A 75 0.51 -16.18 -7.78
N PHE A 76 -0.01 -15.66 -6.66
CA PHE A 76 0.60 -14.50 -6.03
C PHE A 76 1.92 -14.87 -5.33
N LYS A 77 3.04 -14.36 -5.86
CA LYS A 77 4.35 -14.42 -5.22
C LYS A 77 4.83 -13.00 -4.92
N PRO A 78 4.90 -12.59 -3.65
CA PRO A 78 5.38 -11.25 -3.32
C PRO A 78 6.87 -11.14 -3.69
N MET A 79 7.23 -10.03 -4.32
CA MET A 79 8.63 -9.67 -4.54
C MET A 79 9.15 -8.82 -3.38
N ILE A 80 8.26 -8.02 -2.79
CA ILE A 80 8.53 -7.19 -1.63
C ILE A 80 7.53 -7.57 -0.55
N THR A 81 8.03 -7.79 0.66
CA THR A 81 7.21 -7.98 1.86
C THR A 81 7.52 -6.85 2.84
N MET A 82 6.48 -6.18 3.33
CA MET A 82 6.59 -5.08 4.27
C MET A 82 5.82 -5.40 5.55
N LEU A 83 6.39 -5.05 6.70
CA LEU A 83 5.72 -5.07 7.99
C LEU A 83 5.22 -3.67 8.31
N TYR A 84 3.92 -3.52 8.49
CA TYR A 84 3.31 -2.28 8.94
C TYR A 84 3.11 -2.27 10.46
N ARG A 85 3.58 -1.18 11.06
CA ARG A 85 3.31 -0.77 12.45
C ARG A 85 2.76 0.66 12.40
N PRO A 86 1.93 1.11 13.35
CA PRO A 86 1.41 2.48 13.32
C PRO A 86 2.54 3.51 13.17
N GLY A 87 2.54 4.23 12.04
CA GLY A 87 3.55 5.24 11.68
C GLY A 87 4.88 4.70 11.12
N HIS A 88 5.03 3.40 10.86
CA HIS A 88 6.29 2.83 10.38
C HIS A 88 6.10 1.61 9.47
N TYR A 89 6.91 1.55 8.42
CA TYR A 89 7.02 0.38 7.55
C TYR A 89 8.45 -0.16 7.56
N ASP A 90 8.58 -1.47 7.76
CA ASP A 90 9.85 -2.19 7.68
C ASP A 90 9.85 -3.15 6.49
N LEU A 91 11.00 -3.32 5.84
CA LEU A 91 11.18 -4.36 4.82
C LEU A 91 11.47 -5.70 5.50
N LEU A 92 10.73 -6.74 5.12
CA LEU A 92 10.96 -8.11 5.57
C LEU A 92 11.68 -8.89 4.47
N TYR A 93 12.76 -9.56 4.85
CA TYR A 93 13.49 -10.48 3.99
C TYR A 93 13.19 -11.91 4.43
N GLU A 94 12.68 -12.73 3.52
CA GLU A 94 12.55 -14.16 3.73
C GLU A 94 13.94 -14.82 3.54
N HIS A 95 14.31 -15.73 4.45
CA HIS A 95 15.56 -16.47 4.43
C HIS A 95 15.41 -17.86 3.82
#